data_AF-A0A537I777-F1
#
_entry.id   AF-A0A537I777-F1
#
_cell.length_a   1.000
_cell.length_b   1.000
_cell.length_c   1.000
_cell.angle_alpha   90.00
_cell.angle_beta   90.00
_cell.angle_gamma   90.00
#
_symmetry.space_group_name_H-M   'P 1'
#
loop_
_entity.id
_entity.type
_entity.pdbx_description
1 polymer ?
#
loop_
_entity_poly.entity_id
_entity_poly.type
_entity_poly.pdbx_seq_one_letter_code
_entity_poly.pdbx_strand_id
1 'polypeptide(L)'
;MGKVLIVLGVVLAIGVLLTDIMAAPAPSALSSHGHGGQEVVPIHSPISLAFALLGPPIALGGIILSYRGSLRSVQGIGLVAGLTLLYADGLLHWLAVLEHLSEPLSAGFFVISGAIQVGAIPLARRREKLLWWVGVALTLVFIELYIITRIIPPPFSLEPESVESLGTFSKGVEIALLAALGLFFGSRIVPMRLRRAVVDRPSIALLFLGVLASLITSNLESYQYWWVVSTRAFVLNDFLLIGLIAFAGLAYYLRTGILVGMTWSFAAMVIIVHVIFAISYASDALVFPILLCIISAGLFSASMFTYGGMFGGKYLRRKFLSLGKLFVQESKI
;
A
#
# COMPACT_ATOMS: atom_id res chain seq x y z
N MET A 1 -13.55 -26.06 17.25
CA MET A 1 -14.41 -24.87 17.32
C MET A 1 -13.77 -23.62 16.70
N GLY A 2 -12.65 -23.08 17.21
CA GLY A 2 -12.07 -21.83 16.70
C GLY A 2 -11.82 -21.77 15.17
N LYS A 3 -11.17 -22.79 14.61
CA LYS A 3 -10.96 -22.88 13.15
C LYS A 3 -12.26 -22.91 12.33
N VAL A 4 -13.31 -23.53 12.87
CA VAL A 4 -14.63 -23.62 12.21
C VAL A 4 -15.25 -22.22 12.13
N LEU A 5 -15.18 -21.43 13.20
CA LEU A 5 -15.65 -20.05 13.18
C LEU A 5 -14.84 -19.16 12.24
N ILE A 6 -13.52 -19.38 12.11
CA ILE A 6 -12.71 -18.65 11.11
C ILE A 6 -13.18 -18.98 9.69
N VAL A 7 -13.38 -20.28 9.38
CA VAL A 7 -13.90 -20.70 8.07
C VAL A 7 -15.29 -20.11 7.82
N LEU A 8 -16.17 -20.14 8.82
CA LEU A 8 -17.49 -19.52 8.73
C LEU A 8 -17.40 -18.01 8.46
N GLY A 9 -16.50 -17.31 9.14
CA GLY A 9 -16.22 -15.89 8.87
C GLY A 9 -15.79 -15.65 7.42
N VAL A 10 -14.91 -16.48 6.86
CA VAL A 10 -14.52 -16.37 5.44
C VAL A 10 -15.70 -16.64 4.50
N VAL A 11 -16.55 -17.63 4.81
CA VAL A 11 -17.76 -17.90 4.01
C VAL A 11 -18.74 -16.71 4.05
N LEU A 12 -18.97 -16.13 5.23
CA LEU A 12 -19.81 -14.93 5.35
C LEU A 12 -19.22 -13.75 4.59
N ALA A 13 -17.90 -13.59 4.63
CA ALA A 13 -17.21 -12.56 3.87
C ALA A 13 -17.47 -12.70 2.37
N ILE A 14 -17.33 -13.92 1.82
CA ILE A 14 -17.65 -14.18 0.41
C ILE A 14 -19.13 -13.87 0.14
N GLY A 15 -20.00 -14.18 1.10
CA GLY A 15 -21.41 -13.82 1.07
C GLY A 15 -21.66 -12.32 0.94
N VAL A 16 -20.87 -11.45 1.60
CA VAL A 16 -20.95 -9.98 1.46
C VAL A 16 -20.85 -9.61 -0.01
N LEU A 17 -19.73 -9.95 -0.66
CA LEU A 17 -19.48 -9.60 -2.06
C LEU A 17 -20.54 -10.17 -3.01
N LEU A 18 -20.88 -11.46 -2.85
CA LEU A 18 -21.83 -12.12 -3.75
C LEU A 18 -23.24 -11.53 -3.63
N THR A 19 -23.72 -11.30 -2.41
CA THR A 19 -25.07 -10.78 -2.19
C THR A 19 -25.20 -9.31 -2.59
N ASP A 20 -24.12 -8.53 -2.49
CA ASP A 20 -24.08 -7.17 -3.02
C ASP A 20 -24.12 -7.16 -4.56
N ILE A 21 -23.26 -7.95 -5.22
CA ILE A 21 -23.25 -8.05 -6.69
C ILE A 21 -24.60 -8.54 -7.23
N MET A 22 -25.23 -9.52 -6.57
CA MET A 22 -26.54 -10.03 -6.99
C MET A 22 -27.68 -9.04 -6.80
N ALA A 23 -27.54 -8.08 -5.87
CA ALA A 23 -28.50 -7.02 -5.63
C ALA A 23 -28.19 -5.74 -6.43
N ALA A 24 -27.05 -5.69 -7.13
CA ALA A 24 -26.62 -4.52 -7.86
C ALA A 24 -27.66 -4.13 -8.93
N PRO A 25 -28.08 -2.84 -8.98
CA PRO A 25 -28.95 -2.36 -10.04
C PRO A 25 -28.31 -2.56 -11.42
N ALA A 26 -29.11 -2.65 -12.48
CA ALA A 26 -28.60 -2.68 -13.84
C ALA A 26 -27.66 -1.48 -14.09
N PRO A 27 -26.52 -1.65 -14.79
CA PRO A 27 -25.47 -0.63 -14.90
C PRO A 27 -25.91 0.72 -15.45
N SER A 28 -27.06 0.80 -16.14
CA SER A 28 -27.67 2.04 -16.62
C SER A 28 -28.29 2.94 -15.53
N ALA A 29 -28.41 2.47 -14.29
CA ALA A 29 -28.98 3.21 -13.16
C ALA A 29 -27.92 3.86 -12.23
N LEU A 30 -26.63 3.61 -12.47
CA LEU A 30 -25.51 4.06 -11.63
C LEU A 30 -24.76 5.21 -12.31
N SER A 31 -25.43 6.33 -12.62
CA SER A 31 -24.73 7.57 -12.98
C SER A 31 -24.31 8.30 -11.69
N SER A 32 -23.08 8.11 -11.24
CA SER A 32 -22.61 8.63 -9.95
C SER A 32 -22.24 10.12 -9.93
N HIS A 33 -22.45 10.89 -11.01
CA HIS A 33 -22.08 12.30 -11.09
C HIS A 33 -23.23 13.24 -11.51
N GLY A 34 -24.43 13.04 -10.96
CA GLY A 34 -25.58 13.92 -11.17
C GLY A 34 -25.85 14.83 -9.96
N HIS A 35 -25.47 16.11 -10.03
CA HIS A 35 -26.01 17.14 -9.14
C HIS A 35 -27.51 17.30 -9.40
N GLY A 36 -28.35 16.57 -8.66
CA GLY A 36 -29.80 16.74 -8.73
C GLY A 36 -30.58 15.64 -8.03
N GLY A 37 -30.97 15.89 -6.77
CA GLY A 37 -32.20 15.42 -6.12
C GLY A 37 -32.74 14.01 -6.43
N GLN A 38 -31.91 12.99 -6.64
CA GLN A 38 -32.39 11.62 -6.80
C GLN A 38 -32.52 10.92 -5.44
N GLU A 39 -33.58 10.12 -5.32
CA GLU A 39 -33.82 9.26 -4.17
C GLU A 39 -32.57 8.45 -3.83
N VAL A 40 -32.25 8.37 -2.54
CA VAL A 40 -31.13 7.58 -2.03
C VAL A 40 -31.47 6.11 -2.23
N VAL A 41 -31.11 5.56 -3.39
CA VAL A 41 -31.17 4.13 -3.63
C VAL A 41 -30.13 3.49 -2.69
N PRO A 42 -30.55 2.59 -1.77
CA PRO A 42 -29.59 1.89 -0.93
C PRO A 42 -28.61 1.12 -1.82
N ILE A 43 -27.34 1.51 -1.77
CA ILE A 43 -26.27 0.99 -2.64
C ILE A 43 -25.95 -0.47 -2.31
N HIS A 44 -26.19 -0.90 -1.06
CA HIS A 44 -25.85 -2.24 -0.58
C HIS A 44 -27.06 -3.08 -0.22
N SER A 45 -26.96 -4.39 -0.46
CA SER A 45 -27.96 -5.37 -0.05
C SER A 45 -28.08 -5.44 1.47
N PRO A 46 -29.29 -5.46 2.06
CA PRO A 46 -29.48 -5.68 3.50
C PRO A 46 -28.82 -6.98 3.99
N ILE A 47 -28.75 -8.02 3.14
CA ILE A 47 -28.09 -9.29 3.46
C ILE A 47 -26.57 -9.11 3.51
N SER A 48 -26.01 -8.38 2.54
CA SER A 48 -24.58 -8.04 2.50
C SER A 48 -24.17 -7.31 3.78
N LEU A 49 -24.94 -6.28 4.17
CA LEU A 49 -24.73 -5.53 5.41
C LEU A 49 -24.84 -6.43 6.65
N ALA A 50 -25.83 -7.32 6.71
CA ALA A 50 -25.96 -8.26 7.83
C ALA A 50 -24.74 -9.19 7.94
N PHE A 51 -24.24 -9.71 6.82
CA PHE A 51 -23.02 -10.51 6.79
C PHE A 51 -21.79 -9.69 7.17
N ALA A 52 -21.68 -8.45 6.72
CA ALA A 52 -20.58 -7.56 7.06
C ALA A 52 -20.54 -7.20 8.55
N LEU A 53 -21.71 -7.09 9.20
CA LEU A 53 -21.82 -6.84 10.63
C LEU A 53 -21.55 -8.09 11.48
N LEU A 54 -21.97 -9.27 11.03
CA LEU A 54 -21.81 -10.54 11.77
C LEU A 54 -20.44 -11.19 11.56
N GLY A 55 -19.80 -10.95 10.41
CA GLY A 55 -18.50 -11.53 10.07
C GLY A 55 -17.41 -11.22 11.10
N PRO A 56 -17.13 -9.94 11.43
CA PRO A 56 -16.07 -9.57 12.35
C PRO A 56 -16.18 -10.20 13.76
N PRO A 57 -17.34 -10.21 14.45
CA PRO A 57 -17.45 -10.87 15.75
C PRO A 57 -17.29 -12.40 15.66
N ILE A 58 -17.75 -13.04 14.58
CA ILE A 58 -17.54 -14.47 14.34
C ILE A 58 -16.05 -14.78 14.12
N ALA A 59 -15.37 -13.99 13.28
CA ALA A 59 -13.94 -14.10 13.04
C ALA A 59 -13.15 -13.88 14.34
N LEU A 60 -13.48 -12.84 15.11
CA LEU A 60 -12.90 -12.55 16.41
C LEU A 60 -13.04 -13.74 17.38
N GLY A 61 -14.25 -14.28 17.53
CA GLY A 61 -14.50 -15.46 18.36
C GLY A 61 -13.67 -16.67 17.89
N GLY A 62 -13.58 -16.88 16.58
CA GLY A 62 -12.74 -17.91 15.98
C GLY A 62 -11.25 -17.74 16.27
N ILE A 63 -10.75 -16.52 16.17
CA ILE A 63 -9.36 -16.15 16.45
C ILE A 63 -9.04 -16.36 17.94
N ILE A 64 -9.86 -15.84 18.85
CA ILE A 64 -9.69 -15.99 20.30
C ILE A 64 -9.69 -17.47 20.69
N LEU A 65 -10.65 -18.26 20.19
CA LEU A 65 -10.74 -19.69 20.50
C LEU A 65 -9.62 -20.52 19.88
N SER A 66 -9.11 -20.12 18.70
CA SER A 66 -7.98 -20.78 18.06
C SER A 66 -6.67 -20.47 18.78
N TYR A 67 -6.59 -19.31 19.44
CA TYR A 67 -5.38 -18.76 20.02
C TYR A 67 -5.52 -18.50 21.53
N ARG A 68 -6.03 -19.50 22.25
CA ARG A 68 -6.19 -19.46 23.72
C ARG A 68 -4.88 -19.00 24.38
N GLY A 69 -4.97 -17.89 25.12
CA GLY A 69 -3.82 -17.25 25.78
C GLY A 69 -3.30 -15.99 25.11
N SER A 70 -3.73 -15.65 23.87
CA SER A 70 -3.38 -14.37 23.24
C SER A 70 -3.88 -13.17 24.05
N LEU A 71 -5.03 -13.30 24.72
CA LEU A 71 -5.60 -12.23 25.54
C LEU A 71 -4.84 -11.99 26.86
N ARG A 72 -3.80 -12.77 27.17
CA ARG A 72 -3.01 -12.62 28.40
C ARG A 72 -1.84 -11.65 28.25
N SER A 73 -1.58 -11.14 27.05
CA SER A 73 -0.49 -10.20 26.80
C SER A 73 -0.90 -9.09 25.84
N VAL A 74 -0.30 -7.90 25.99
CA VAL A 74 -0.55 -6.76 25.10
C VAL A 74 -0.29 -7.11 23.63
N GLN A 75 0.80 -7.85 23.37
CA GLN A 75 1.12 -8.31 22.01
C GLN A 75 0.06 -9.26 21.46
N GLY A 76 -0.42 -10.20 22.28
CA GLY A 76 -1.45 -11.13 21.83
C GLY A 76 -2.81 -10.45 21.62
N ILE A 77 -3.15 -9.44 22.42
CA ILE A 77 -4.32 -8.57 22.18
C ILE A 77 -4.15 -7.82 20.86
N GLY A 78 -2.98 -7.22 20.62
CA GLY A 78 -2.66 -6.55 19.36
C GLY A 78 -2.79 -7.48 18.14
N LEU A 79 -2.38 -8.75 18.25
CA LEU A 79 -2.56 -9.74 17.19
C LEU A 79 -4.04 -10.03 16.92
N VAL A 80 -4.83 -10.25 17.97
CA VAL A 80 -6.26 -10.55 17.84
C VAL A 80 -7.00 -9.38 17.22
N ALA A 81 -6.76 -8.17 17.73
CA ALA A 81 -7.35 -6.93 17.21
C ALA A 81 -6.91 -6.70 15.76
N GLY A 82 -5.61 -6.80 15.46
CA GLY A 82 -5.09 -6.60 14.12
C GLY A 82 -5.65 -7.57 13.09
N LEU A 83 -5.76 -8.87 13.40
CA LEU A 83 -6.36 -9.84 12.49
C LEU A 83 -7.86 -9.60 12.27
N THR A 84 -8.57 -9.14 13.30
CA THR A 84 -10.01 -8.84 13.22
C THR A 84 -10.26 -7.56 12.42
N LEU A 85 -9.43 -6.53 12.61
CA LEU A 85 -9.52 -5.29 11.83
C LEU A 85 -9.09 -5.50 10.38
N LEU A 86 -8.08 -6.33 10.12
CA LEU A 86 -7.69 -6.73 8.77
C LEU A 86 -8.83 -7.44 8.04
N TYR A 87 -9.55 -8.31 8.74
CA TYR A 87 -10.77 -8.93 8.20
C TYR A 87 -11.83 -7.89 7.87
N ALA A 88 -12.15 -7.02 8.83
CA ALA A 88 -13.20 -6.02 8.69
C ALA A 88 -12.90 -5.05 7.54
N ASP A 89 -11.66 -4.59 7.41
CA ASP A 89 -11.23 -3.74 6.31
C ASP A 89 -11.37 -4.45 4.95
N GLY A 90 -11.06 -5.75 4.89
CA GLY A 90 -11.29 -6.55 3.69
C GLY A 90 -12.77 -6.65 3.29
N LEU A 91 -13.68 -6.64 4.26
CA LEU A 91 -15.12 -6.56 3.98
C LEU A 91 -15.53 -5.18 3.47
N LEU A 92 -14.96 -4.11 4.02
CA LEU A 92 -15.23 -2.74 3.57
C LEU A 92 -14.75 -2.54 2.13
N HIS A 93 -13.61 -3.10 1.75
CA HIS A 93 -13.16 -3.12 0.36
C HIS A 93 -14.15 -3.87 -0.55
N TRP A 94 -14.71 -5.00 -0.11
CA TRP A 94 -15.73 -5.69 -0.90
C TRP A 94 -17.04 -4.94 -1.01
N LEU A 95 -17.45 -4.16 -0.01
CA LEU A 95 -18.58 -3.25 -0.13
C LEU A 95 -18.30 -2.13 -1.14
N ALA A 96 -17.09 -1.57 -1.14
CA ALA A 96 -16.68 -0.51 -2.07
C ALA A 96 -16.66 -0.95 -3.56
N VAL A 97 -16.72 -2.26 -3.85
CA VAL A 97 -16.79 -2.78 -5.23
C VAL A 97 -18.00 -2.22 -5.97
N LEU A 98 -19.17 -2.14 -5.32
CA LEU A 98 -20.38 -1.62 -5.94
C LEU A 98 -20.28 -0.13 -6.29
N GLU A 99 -19.61 0.65 -5.44
CA GLU A 99 -19.38 2.08 -5.65
C GLU A 99 -18.49 2.35 -6.89
N HIS A 100 -17.71 1.35 -7.31
CA HIS A 100 -16.73 1.47 -8.39
C HIS A 100 -17.01 0.56 -9.60
N LEU A 101 -18.22 0.00 -9.75
CA LEU A 101 -18.52 -0.92 -10.87
C LEU A 101 -18.37 -0.28 -12.26
N SER A 102 -18.54 1.04 -12.37
CA SER A 102 -18.30 1.79 -13.61
C SER A 102 -16.81 1.94 -13.96
N GLU A 103 -15.92 1.61 -13.02
CA GLU A 103 -14.47 1.72 -13.13
C GLU A 103 -13.83 0.34 -12.92
N PRO A 104 -13.71 -0.50 -13.97
CA PRO A 104 -13.34 -1.90 -13.81
C PRO A 104 -12.00 -2.14 -13.10
N LEU A 105 -11.04 -1.22 -13.26
CA LEU A 105 -9.74 -1.30 -12.58
C LEU A 105 -9.88 -1.05 -11.07
N SER A 106 -10.64 -0.04 -10.68
CA SER A 106 -10.94 0.29 -9.28
C SER A 106 -11.73 -0.86 -8.61
N ALA A 107 -12.80 -1.34 -9.26
CA ALA A 107 -13.55 -2.50 -8.78
C ALA A 107 -12.68 -3.76 -8.64
N GLY A 108 -11.85 -4.06 -9.65
CA GLY A 108 -10.93 -5.19 -9.62
C GLY A 108 -9.90 -5.08 -8.49
N PHE A 109 -9.37 -3.88 -8.25
CA PHE A 109 -8.49 -3.60 -7.12
C PHE A 109 -9.17 -3.92 -5.78
N PHE A 110 -10.40 -3.44 -5.56
CA PHE A 110 -11.16 -3.70 -4.34
C PHE A 110 -11.52 -5.18 -4.12
N VAL A 111 -11.85 -5.92 -5.19
CA VAL A 111 -12.08 -7.36 -5.12
C VAL A 111 -10.81 -8.09 -4.66
N ILE A 112 -9.67 -7.77 -5.28
CA ILE A 112 -8.39 -8.42 -5.00
C ILE A 112 -7.89 -8.05 -3.60
N SER A 113 -7.96 -6.77 -3.21
CA SER A 113 -7.53 -6.31 -1.89
C SER A 113 -8.33 -6.97 -0.77
N GLY A 114 -9.66 -6.97 -0.87
CA GLY A 114 -10.53 -7.63 0.09
C GLY A 114 -10.24 -9.13 0.20
N ALA A 115 -10.01 -9.81 -0.93
CA ALA A 115 -9.66 -11.22 -0.95
C ALA A 115 -8.32 -11.51 -0.25
N ILE A 116 -7.31 -10.67 -0.47
CA ILE A 116 -6.00 -10.80 0.18
C ILE A 116 -6.13 -10.61 1.70
N GLN A 117 -6.87 -9.59 2.15
CA GLN A 117 -7.01 -9.28 3.58
C GLN A 117 -7.84 -10.33 4.33
N VAL A 118 -8.99 -10.73 3.78
CA VAL A 118 -9.84 -11.80 4.34
C VAL A 118 -9.10 -13.14 4.31
N GLY A 119 -8.43 -13.46 3.18
CA GLY A 119 -7.69 -14.70 2.99
C GLY A 119 -6.44 -14.84 3.87
N ALA A 120 -5.88 -13.73 4.39
CA ALA A 120 -4.68 -13.77 5.22
C ALA A 120 -4.93 -14.34 6.62
N ILE A 121 -6.14 -14.23 7.18
CA ILE A 121 -6.47 -14.61 8.56
C ILE A 121 -6.16 -16.07 8.90
N PRO A 122 -6.56 -17.08 8.09
CA PRO A 122 -6.23 -18.47 8.38
C PRO A 122 -4.73 -18.76 8.32
N LEU A 123 -3.92 -17.90 7.69
CA LEU A 123 -2.49 -18.11 7.44
C LEU A 123 -1.56 -17.27 8.33
N ALA A 124 -2.05 -16.16 8.87
CA ALA A 124 -1.21 -15.08 9.37
C ALA A 124 -0.42 -15.40 10.66
N ARG A 125 -0.96 -16.18 11.61
CA ARG A 125 -0.26 -16.40 12.89
C ARG A 125 1.08 -17.12 12.74
N ARG A 126 1.22 -18.01 11.77
CA ARG A 126 2.47 -18.77 11.56
C ARG A 126 3.48 -18.04 10.69
N ARG A 127 3.11 -16.86 10.17
CA ARG A 127 3.88 -16.13 9.17
C ARG A 127 3.87 -14.64 9.53
N GLU A 128 4.63 -14.25 10.55
CA GLU A 128 4.85 -12.83 10.91
C GLU A 128 5.18 -11.97 9.67
N LYS A 129 5.97 -12.52 8.74
CA LYS A 129 6.28 -11.89 7.46
C LYS A 129 5.05 -11.64 6.59
N LEU A 130 4.12 -12.61 6.50
CA LEU A 130 2.87 -12.45 5.74
C LEU A 130 2.01 -11.36 6.38
N LEU A 131 1.87 -11.39 7.71
CA LEU A 131 1.10 -10.39 8.45
C LEU A 131 1.69 -8.99 8.30
N TRP A 132 3.01 -8.87 8.23
CA TRP A 132 3.66 -7.60 7.96
C TRP A 132 3.32 -7.08 6.56
N TRP A 133 3.43 -7.91 5.53
CA TRP A 133 3.14 -7.50 4.15
C TRP A 133 1.67 -7.16 3.94
N VAL A 134 0.76 -8.03 4.39
CA VAL A 134 -0.68 -7.86 4.16
C VAL A 134 -1.33 -6.89 5.15
N GLY A 135 -0.84 -6.82 6.38
CA GLY A 135 -1.47 -5.99 7.42
C GLY A 135 -0.80 -4.64 7.67
N VAL A 136 0.50 -4.49 7.40
CA VAL A 136 1.20 -3.21 7.60
C VAL A 136 1.47 -2.54 6.26
N ALA A 137 2.22 -3.19 5.38
CA ALA A 137 2.65 -2.58 4.13
C ALA A 137 1.48 -2.30 3.18
N LEU A 138 0.59 -3.29 2.98
CA LEU A 138 -0.58 -3.13 2.12
C LEU A 138 -1.56 -2.08 2.66
N THR A 139 -1.82 -2.07 3.97
CA THR A 139 -2.67 -1.06 4.62
C THR A 139 -2.10 0.34 4.48
N LEU A 140 -0.78 0.52 4.64
CA LEU A 140 -0.14 1.82 4.37
C LEU A 140 -0.37 2.25 2.90
N VAL A 141 -0.18 1.34 1.94
CA VAL A 141 -0.44 1.62 0.52
C VAL A 141 -1.90 2.05 0.30
N PHE A 142 -2.87 1.45 0.99
CA PHE A 142 -4.28 1.83 0.83
C PHE A 142 -4.60 3.21 1.42
N ILE A 143 -4.03 3.55 2.58
CA ILE A 143 -4.15 4.92 3.14
C ILE A 143 -3.51 5.92 2.17
N GLU A 144 -2.32 5.62 1.67
CA GLU A 144 -1.58 6.48 0.75
C GLU A 144 -2.32 6.68 -0.58
N LEU A 145 -2.83 5.61 -1.19
CA LEU A 145 -3.64 5.67 -2.41
C LEU A 145 -4.90 6.52 -2.21
N TYR A 146 -5.59 6.35 -1.07
CA TYR A 146 -6.76 7.17 -0.76
C TYR A 146 -6.41 8.66 -0.67
N ILE A 147 -5.34 9.02 0.03
CA ILE A 147 -4.91 10.43 0.11
C ILE A 147 -4.56 10.97 -1.27
N ILE A 148 -3.79 10.22 -2.06
CA ILE A 148 -3.32 10.65 -3.39
C ILE A 148 -4.50 10.87 -4.34
N THR A 149 -5.43 9.93 -4.42
CA THR A 149 -6.60 9.99 -5.33
C THR A 149 -7.57 11.13 -5.01
N ARG A 150 -7.54 11.68 -3.79
CA ARG A 150 -8.32 12.88 -3.41
C ARG A 150 -7.63 14.20 -3.79
N ILE A 151 -6.35 14.15 -4.15
CA ILE A 151 -5.56 15.33 -4.56
C ILE A 151 -5.42 15.37 -6.07
N ILE A 152 -5.16 14.21 -6.69
CA ILE A 152 -4.97 14.04 -8.13
C ILE A 152 -5.90 12.95 -8.66
N PRO A 153 -6.39 13.08 -9.91
CA PRO A 153 -7.25 12.04 -10.49
C PRO A 153 -6.49 10.71 -10.60
N PRO A 154 -7.14 9.57 -10.30
CA PRO A 154 -6.59 8.27 -10.65
C PRO A 154 -6.48 8.12 -12.17
N PRO A 155 -5.70 7.16 -12.68
CA PRO A 155 -5.61 6.91 -14.11
C PRO A 155 -6.99 6.73 -14.75
N PHE A 156 -7.19 7.32 -15.92
CA PHE A 156 -8.45 7.29 -16.68
C PHE A 156 -9.64 8.04 -16.06
N SER A 157 -9.45 8.72 -14.92
CA SER A 157 -10.41 9.70 -14.40
C SER A 157 -10.01 11.11 -14.78
N LEU A 158 -11.00 11.99 -14.93
CA LEU A 158 -10.81 13.42 -15.19
C LEU A 158 -10.69 14.22 -13.89
N GLU A 159 -11.30 13.75 -12.81
CA GLU A 159 -11.41 14.47 -11.54
C GLU A 159 -10.85 13.63 -10.38
N PRO A 160 -10.26 14.26 -9.36
CA PRO A 160 -9.94 13.58 -8.10
C PRO A 160 -11.19 12.92 -7.50
N GLU A 161 -10.99 11.77 -6.86
CA GLU A 161 -12.07 11.06 -6.19
C GLU A 161 -12.67 11.92 -5.07
N SER A 162 -13.96 11.78 -4.86
CA SER A 162 -14.65 12.46 -3.76
C SER A 162 -14.33 11.83 -2.40
N VAL A 163 -14.62 12.57 -1.33
CA VAL A 163 -14.52 12.03 0.04
C VAL A 163 -15.83 11.31 0.35
N GLU A 164 -15.77 9.98 0.37
CA GLU A 164 -16.91 9.12 0.65
C GLU A 164 -16.92 8.66 2.10
N SER A 165 -18.13 8.43 2.62
CA SER A 165 -18.32 7.99 4.01
C SER A 165 -17.75 6.60 4.26
N LEU A 166 -17.96 5.65 3.33
CA LEU A 166 -17.42 4.29 3.41
C LEU A 166 -15.90 4.30 3.33
N GLY A 167 -15.32 5.02 2.36
CA GLY A 167 -13.88 5.21 2.23
C GLY A 167 -13.26 5.81 3.50
N THR A 168 -13.85 6.89 4.03
CA THR A 168 -13.39 7.51 5.29
C THR A 168 -13.45 6.55 6.47
N PHE A 169 -14.52 5.76 6.57
CA PHE A 169 -14.69 4.75 7.62
C PHE A 169 -13.64 3.64 7.52
N SER A 170 -13.39 3.11 6.31
CA SER A 170 -12.29 2.16 6.05
C SER A 170 -10.95 2.74 6.51
N LYS A 171 -10.65 4.01 6.23
CA LYS A 171 -9.39 4.63 6.69
C LYS A 171 -9.28 4.71 8.21
N GLY A 172 -10.40 4.93 8.90
CA GLY A 172 -10.46 4.80 10.36
C GLY A 172 -10.10 3.39 10.84
N VAL A 173 -10.62 2.36 10.18
CA VAL A 173 -10.32 0.94 10.47
C VAL A 173 -8.86 0.61 10.16
N GLU A 174 -8.31 1.08 9.05
CA GLU A 174 -6.91 0.90 8.65
C GLU A 174 -5.93 1.52 9.65
N ILE A 175 -6.23 2.72 10.16
CA ILE A 175 -5.42 3.36 11.22
C ILE A 175 -5.47 2.53 12.51
N ALA A 176 -6.65 2.07 12.91
CA ALA A 176 -6.80 1.20 14.08
C ALA A 176 -6.06 -0.14 13.89
N LEU A 177 -6.09 -0.69 12.67
CA LEU A 177 -5.36 -1.89 12.29
C LEU A 177 -3.85 -1.69 12.44
N LEU A 178 -3.29 -0.59 11.92
CA LEU A 178 -1.88 -0.26 12.07
C LEU A 178 -1.49 -0.10 13.54
N ALA A 179 -2.33 0.54 14.36
CA ALA A 179 -2.10 0.66 15.79
C ALA A 179 -2.08 -0.72 16.49
N ALA A 180 -3.05 -1.59 16.17
CA ALA A 180 -3.12 -2.95 16.72
C ALA A 180 -1.91 -3.81 16.32
N LEU A 181 -1.47 -3.72 15.06
CA LEU A 181 -0.27 -4.40 14.60
C LEU A 181 1.02 -3.77 15.17
N GLY A 182 1.00 -2.47 15.48
CA GLY A 182 2.02 -1.79 16.28
C GLY A 182 2.15 -2.38 17.67
N LEU A 183 1.04 -2.70 18.35
CA LEU A 183 1.07 -3.40 19.64
C LEU A 183 1.63 -4.83 19.50
N PHE A 184 1.29 -5.53 18.42
CA PHE A 184 1.77 -6.90 18.16
C PHE A 184 3.27 -6.96 17.85
N PHE A 185 3.72 -6.19 16.86
CA PHE A 185 5.11 -6.19 16.41
C PHE A 185 6.01 -5.39 17.36
N GLY A 186 5.48 -4.40 18.07
CA GLY A 186 6.23 -3.48 18.92
C GLY A 186 7.33 -2.77 18.13
N SER A 187 8.54 -2.73 18.69
CA SER A 187 9.71 -2.17 18.01
C SER A 187 10.10 -2.92 16.73
N ARG A 188 9.57 -4.13 16.48
CA ARG A 188 9.86 -4.92 15.27
C ARG A 188 8.96 -4.54 14.08
N ILE A 189 8.01 -3.60 14.25
CA ILE A 189 7.07 -3.25 13.18
C ILE A 189 7.80 -2.76 11.92
N VAL A 190 8.94 -2.09 12.08
CA VAL A 190 9.80 -1.77 10.93
C VAL A 190 10.86 -2.85 10.79
N PRO A 191 10.87 -3.63 9.69
CA PRO A 191 11.84 -4.70 9.47
C PRO A 191 13.28 -4.19 9.53
N MET A 192 14.18 -5.03 10.05
CA MET A 192 15.60 -4.67 10.16
C MET A 192 16.24 -4.28 8.83
N ARG A 193 15.75 -4.84 7.71
CA ARG A 193 16.23 -4.50 6.36
C ARG A 193 15.99 -3.03 6.04
N LEU A 194 14.77 -2.56 6.25
CA LEU A 194 14.39 -1.15 6.04
C LEU A 194 15.14 -0.21 6.97
N ARG A 195 15.31 -0.60 8.25
CA ARG A 195 16.12 0.18 9.21
C ARG A 195 17.57 0.34 8.77
N ARG A 196 18.17 -0.71 8.23
CA ARG A 196 19.56 -0.69 7.77
C ARG A 196 19.73 0.03 6.44
N ALA A 197 18.75 -0.06 5.55
CA ALA A 197 18.79 0.66 4.27
C ALA A 197 18.91 2.19 4.45
N VAL A 198 18.26 2.77 5.47
CA VAL A 198 18.36 4.23 5.72
C VAL A 198 19.73 4.69 6.23
N VAL A 199 20.61 3.77 6.67
CA VAL A 199 21.98 4.10 7.11
C VAL A 199 23.06 3.53 6.18
N ASP A 200 22.65 2.81 5.14
CA ASP A 200 23.54 2.17 4.17
C ASP A 200 23.85 3.15 3.03
N ARG A 201 25.15 3.42 2.79
CA ARG A 201 25.58 4.42 1.79
C ARG A 201 25.05 4.14 0.37
N PRO A 202 25.16 2.91 -0.18
CA PRO A 202 24.55 2.58 -1.47
C PRO A 202 23.04 2.85 -1.52
N SER A 203 22.32 2.46 -0.47
CA SER A 203 20.87 2.65 -0.40
C SER A 203 20.51 4.14 -0.37
N ILE A 204 21.23 4.97 0.41
CA ILE A 204 21.04 6.42 0.43
C ILE A 204 21.44 7.07 -0.90
N ALA A 205 22.50 6.61 -1.57
CA ALA A 205 22.85 7.09 -2.89
C ALA A 205 21.74 6.81 -3.93
N LEU A 206 21.16 5.61 -3.92
CA LEU A 206 20.02 5.27 -4.79
C LEU A 206 18.78 6.11 -4.46
N LEU A 207 18.49 6.33 -3.18
CA LEU A 207 17.40 7.20 -2.75
C LEU A 207 17.61 8.63 -3.27
N PHE A 208 18.82 9.18 -3.12
CA PHE A 208 19.15 10.52 -3.62
C PHE A 208 19.08 10.61 -5.15
N LEU A 209 19.56 9.59 -5.86
CA LEU A 209 19.41 9.51 -7.32
C LEU A 209 17.93 9.45 -7.73
N GLY A 210 17.09 8.73 -6.98
CA GLY A 210 15.64 8.70 -7.19
C GLY A 210 15.00 10.07 -7.00
N VAL A 211 15.41 10.80 -5.95
CA VAL A 211 14.98 12.20 -5.74
C VAL A 211 15.41 13.09 -6.90
N LEU A 212 16.66 13.00 -7.34
CA LEU A 212 17.16 13.81 -8.46
C LEU A 212 16.39 13.48 -9.76
N ALA A 213 16.17 12.20 -10.04
CA ALA A 213 15.37 11.75 -11.17
C ALA A 213 13.93 12.29 -11.07
N SER A 214 13.31 12.26 -9.88
CA SER A 214 11.98 12.82 -9.65
C SER A 214 11.92 14.33 -9.88
N LEU A 215 12.93 15.07 -9.46
CA LEU A 215 12.99 16.53 -9.68
C LEU A 215 13.17 16.86 -11.17
N ILE A 216 13.97 16.08 -11.90
CA ILE A 216 14.10 16.20 -13.35
C ILE A 216 12.75 15.91 -14.03
N THR A 217 12.07 14.86 -13.58
CA THR A 217 10.72 14.47 -14.00
C THR A 217 9.76 15.64 -13.77
N SER A 218 9.63 16.14 -12.53
CA SER A 218 8.78 17.30 -12.20
C SER A 218 9.09 18.55 -13.05
N ASN A 219 10.36 18.89 -13.26
CA ASN A 219 10.74 20.13 -13.96
C ASN A 219 10.52 20.04 -15.48
N LEU A 220 10.97 18.94 -16.12
CA LEU A 220 10.76 18.74 -17.54
C LEU A 220 9.28 18.58 -17.88
N GLU A 221 8.55 17.83 -17.06
CA GLU A 221 7.16 17.49 -17.33
C GLU A 221 6.19 18.64 -17.01
N SER A 222 6.42 19.41 -15.94
CA SER A 222 5.61 20.59 -15.67
C SER A 222 5.72 21.66 -16.76
N TYR A 223 6.83 21.69 -17.49
CA TYR A 223 7.01 22.63 -18.61
C TYR A 223 6.49 22.08 -19.93
N GLN A 224 6.76 20.81 -20.25
CA GLN A 224 6.48 20.22 -21.56
C GLN A 224 5.19 19.41 -21.65
N TYR A 225 4.62 18.94 -20.54
CA TYR A 225 3.50 17.98 -20.55
C TYR A 225 2.41 18.33 -19.52
N TRP A 226 2.28 19.61 -19.16
CA TRP A 226 1.31 20.09 -18.17
C TRP A 226 -0.15 19.78 -18.52
N TRP A 227 -0.45 19.49 -19.78
CA TRP A 227 -1.79 19.09 -20.24
C TRP A 227 -2.11 17.60 -19.97
N VAL A 228 -1.11 16.78 -19.66
CA VAL A 228 -1.28 15.34 -19.36
C VAL A 228 -1.41 15.11 -17.86
N VAL A 229 -0.57 15.78 -17.06
CA VAL A 229 -0.54 15.64 -15.60
C VAL A 229 -0.85 16.99 -14.96
N SER A 230 -1.83 17.00 -14.04
CA SER A 230 -2.27 18.25 -13.41
C SER A 230 -1.16 18.91 -12.58
N THR A 231 -1.18 20.25 -12.50
CA THR A 231 -0.25 21.02 -11.67
C THR A 231 -0.26 20.58 -10.19
N ARG A 232 -1.42 20.15 -9.67
CA ARG A 232 -1.55 19.62 -8.30
C ARG A 232 -0.66 18.40 -8.06
N ALA A 233 -0.44 17.60 -9.10
CA ALA A 233 0.36 16.38 -9.00
C ALA A 233 1.85 16.67 -8.87
N PHE A 234 2.36 17.67 -9.59
CA PHE A 234 3.75 18.13 -9.43
C PHE A 234 3.97 18.72 -8.04
N VAL A 235 3.04 19.57 -7.57
CA VAL A 235 3.09 20.13 -6.21
C VAL A 235 3.09 19.03 -5.15
N LEU A 236 2.20 18.03 -5.28
CA LEU A 236 2.16 16.87 -4.39
C LEU A 236 3.49 16.12 -4.40
N ASN A 237 4.05 15.81 -5.58
CA ASN A 237 5.33 15.11 -5.71
C ASN A 237 6.45 15.87 -5.00
N ASP A 238 6.54 17.19 -5.18
CA ASP A 238 7.57 18.01 -4.53
C ASP A 238 7.44 18.00 -3.00
N PHE A 239 6.22 18.12 -2.47
CA PHE A 239 5.96 17.98 -1.03
C PHE A 239 6.39 16.61 -0.49
N LEU A 240 6.11 15.53 -1.24
CA LEU A 240 6.51 14.18 -0.88
C LEU A 240 8.03 14.03 -0.90
N LEU A 241 8.73 14.60 -1.88
CA LEU A 241 10.19 14.57 -1.96
C LEU A 241 10.84 15.35 -0.79
N ILE A 242 10.30 16.51 -0.43
CA ILE A 242 10.76 17.29 0.74
C ILE A 242 10.60 16.47 2.02
N GLY A 243 9.41 15.88 2.22
CA GLY A 243 9.15 15.01 3.37
C GLY A 243 10.09 13.80 3.40
N LEU A 244 10.30 13.15 2.25
CA LEU A 244 11.20 12.01 2.11
C LEU A 244 12.63 12.37 2.55
N ILE A 245 13.18 13.48 2.04
CA ILE A 245 14.53 13.95 2.40
C ILE A 245 14.60 14.26 3.90
N ALA A 246 13.63 15.00 4.44
CA ALA A 246 13.59 15.39 5.84
C ALA A 246 13.56 14.16 6.76
N PHE A 247 12.63 13.22 6.52
CA PHE A 247 12.52 12.00 7.31
C PHE A 247 13.72 11.08 7.12
N ALA A 248 14.28 10.94 5.90
CA ALA A 248 15.49 10.14 5.67
C ALA A 248 16.69 10.71 6.45
N GLY A 249 16.89 12.03 6.44
CA GLY A 249 17.95 12.69 7.21
C GLY A 249 17.78 12.52 8.72
N LEU A 250 16.57 12.72 9.23
CA LEU A 250 16.26 12.50 10.64
C LEU A 250 16.42 11.03 11.05
N ALA A 251 15.98 10.09 10.20
CA ALA A 251 16.11 8.66 10.42
C ALA A 251 17.57 8.20 10.41
N TYR A 252 18.41 8.77 9.53
CA TYR A 252 19.85 8.50 9.49
C TYR A 252 20.54 8.87 10.81
N TYR A 253 20.15 10.01 11.40
CA TYR A 253 20.74 10.52 12.63
C TYR A 253 20.15 9.87 13.90
N LEU A 254 18.83 9.88 14.04
CA LEU A 254 18.12 9.47 15.26
C LEU A 254 17.82 7.96 15.33
N ARG A 255 17.79 7.28 14.18
CA ARG A 255 17.60 5.81 14.04
C ARG A 255 16.34 5.26 14.71
N THR A 256 15.31 6.08 14.89
CA THR A 256 14.03 5.64 15.46
C THR A 256 13.23 4.85 14.41
N GLY A 257 12.48 3.85 14.87
CA GLY A 257 11.67 3.03 13.96
C GLY A 257 10.62 3.83 13.21
N ILE A 258 9.99 4.81 13.89
CA ILE A 258 8.95 5.66 13.30
C ILE A 258 9.52 6.48 12.14
N LEU A 259 10.66 7.14 12.34
CA LEU A 259 11.28 7.95 11.28
C LEU A 259 11.65 7.08 10.07
N VAL A 260 12.20 5.88 10.29
CA VAL A 260 12.46 4.93 9.19
C VAL A 260 11.16 4.52 8.48
N GLY A 261 10.09 4.25 9.23
CA GLY A 261 8.77 3.94 8.66
C GLY A 261 8.26 5.08 7.78
N MET A 262 8.34 6.32 8.27
CA MET A 262 7.95 7.53 7.54
C MET A 262 8.79 7.71 6.27
N THR A 263 10.12 7.52 6.33
CA THR A 263 10.99 7.57 5.14
C THR A 263 10.48 6.65 4.04
N TRP A 264 10.17 5.39 4.38
CA TRP A 264 9.76 4.42 3.37
C TRP A 264 8.31 4.58 2.92
N SER A 265 7.43 5.10 3.78
CA SER A 265 6.08 5.51 3.41
C SER A 265 6.12 6.65 2.39
N PHE A 266 6.86 7.72 2.65
CA PHE A 266 7.03 8.81 1.67
C PHE A 266 7.65 8.32 0.36
N ALA A 267 8.65 7.44 0.41
CA ALA A 267 9.21 6.86 -0.81
C ALA A 267 8.18 6.01 -1.58
N ALA A 268 7.31 5.25 -0.87
CA ALA A 268 6.22 4.50 -1.47
C ALA A 268 5.19 5.44 -2.13
N MET A 269 4.78 6.52 -1.47
CA MET A 269 3.90 7.54 -2.05
C MET A 269 4.48 8.12 -3.34
N VAL A 270 5.77 8.46 -3.35
CA VAL A 270 6.44 8.95 -4.56
C VAL A 270 6.42 7.90 -5.67
N ILE A 271 6.68 6.63 -5.36
CA ILE A 271 6.57 5.52 -6.34
C ILE A 271 5.15 5.44 -6.91
N ILE A 272 4.12 5.51 -6.07
CA ILE A 272 2.71 5.45 -6.49
C ILE A 272 2.40 6.62 -7.43
N VAL A 273 2.81 7.84 -7.10
CA VAL A 273 2.63 9.02 -7.95
C VAL A 273 3.30 8.81 -9.32
N HIS A 274 4.54 8.32 -9.36
CA HIS A 274 5.23 8.05 -10.63
C HIS A 274 4.56 6.93 -11.45
N VAL A 275 3.94 5.92 -10.80
CA VAL A 275 3.14 4.90 -11.51
C VAL A 275 1.90 5.53 -12.14
N ILE A 276 1.20 6.40 -11.41
CA ILE A 276 0.04 7.14 -11.96
C ILE A 276 0.49 7.98 -13.16
N PHE A 277 1.60 8.71 -13.05
CA PHE A 277 2.15 9.53 -14.15
C PHE A 277 2.50 8.67 -15.36
N ALA A 278 3.20 7.56 -15.15
CA ALA A 278 3.57 6.65 -16.23
C ALA A 278 2.34 6.11 -16.98
N ILE A 279 1.24 5.81 -16.28
CA ILE A 279 0.00 5.36 -16.92
C ILE A 279 -0.63 6.50 -17.73
N SER A 280 -0.70 7.72 -17.18
CA SER A 280 -1.21 8.90 -17.91
C SER A 280 -0.36 9.23 -19.14
N TYR A 281 0.96 9.11 -19.07
CA TYR A 281 1.83 9.30 -20.23
C TYR A 281 1.69 8.18 -21.27
N ALA A 282 1.39 6.96 -20.82
CA ALA A 282 1.16 5.83 -21.71
C ALA A 282 -0.10 6.02 -22.56
N SER A 283 -1.16 6.67 -22.05
CA SER A 283 -2.34 6.99 -22.86
C SER A 283 -2.03 7.94 -24.03
N ASP A 284 -1.01 8.79 -23.89
CA ASP A 284 -0.54 9.71 -24.93
C ASP A 284 0.71 9.20 -25.69
N ALA A 285 1.11 7.95 -25.46
CA ALA A 285 2.31 7.34 -26.06
C ALA A 285 3.62 8.11 -25.85
N LEU A 286 3.75 8.83 -24.72
CA LEU A 286 4.92 9.65 -24.41
C LEU A 286 6.04 8.81 -23.78
N VAL A 287 6.87 8.19 -24.62
CA VAL A 287 7.90 7.22 -24.19
C VAL A 287 8.95 7.81 -23.23
N PHE A 288 9.42 9.03 -23.49
CA PHE A 288 10.48 9.65 -22.68
C PHE A 288 10.07 9.90 -21.22
N PRO A 289 8.94 10.57 -20.91
CA PRO A 289 8.51 10.75 -19.52
C PRO A 289 8.14 9.43 -18.83
N ILE A 290 7.60 8.44 -19.55
CA ILE A 290 7.40 7.07 -19.00
C ILE A 290 8.72 6.49 -18.49
N LEU A 291 9.80 6.60 -19.27
CA LEU A 291 11.12 6.09 -18.86
C LEU A 291 11.65 6.82 -17.62
N LEU A 292 11.47 8.14 -17.52
CA LEU A 292 11.86 8.90 -16.34
C LEU A 292 11.10 8.44 -15.09
N CYS A 293 9.79 8.24 -15.21
CA CYS A 293 8.96 7.73 -14.13
C CYS A 293 9.41 6.33 -13.67
N ILE A 294 9.67 5.42 -14.61
CA ILE A 294 10.15 4.06 -14.31
C ILE A 294 11.53 4.10 -13.63
N ILE A 295 12.45 4.94 -14.12
CA ILE A 295 13.80 5.08 -13.54
C ILE A 295 13.70 5.60 -12.11
N SER A 296 12.91 6.66 -11.89
CA SER A 296 12.70 7.26 -10.58
C SER A 296 12.12 6.24 -9.57
N ALA A 297 10.99 5.61 -9.92
CA ALA A 297 10.35 4.59 -9.10
C ALA A 297 11.27 3.37 -8.86
N GLY A 298 12.04 2.98 -9.87
CA GLY A 298 13.02 1.91 -9.81
C GLY A 298 14.16 2.21 -8.83
N LEU A 299 14.67 3.45 -8.80
CA LEU A 299 15.71 3.88 -7.88
C LEU A 299 15.23 3.89 -6.42
N PHE A 300 14.02 4.41 -6.16
CA PHE A 300 13.43 4.34 -4.81
C PHE A 300 13.20 2.89 -4.37
N SER A 301 12.63 2.06 -5.24
CA SER A 301 12.44 0.63 -4.96
C SER A 301 13.78 -0.05 -4.68
N ALA A 302 14.80 0.20 -5.51
CA ALA A 302 16.13 -0.36 -5.33
C ALA A 302 16.74 0.06 -3.99
N SER A 303 16.56 1.31 -3.57
CA SER A 303 17.06 1.82 -2.28
C SER A 303 16.48 1.06 -1.07
N MET A 304 15.24 0.56 -1.16
CA MET A 304 14.61 -0.27 -0.12
C MET A 304 15.22 -1.68 -0.04
N PHE A 305 15.70 -2.21 -1.17
CA PHE A 305 16.11 -3.62 -1.31
C PHE A 305 17.61 -3.85 -1.47
N THR A 306 18.43 -2.80 -1.63
CA THR A 306 19.89 -2.91 -1.76
C THR A 306 20.54 -3.63 -0.57
N TYR A 307 19.94 -3.51 0.61
CA TYR A 307 20.39 -4.19 1.81
C TYR A 307 19.94 -5.67 1.83
N GLY A 308 20.79 -6.58 1.34
CA GLY A 308 20.52 -8.02 1.43
C GLY A 308 21.21 -8.94 0.44
N GLY A 309 22.06 -8.43 -0.45
CA GLY A 309 22.92 -9.28 -1.29
C GLY A 309 22.31 -9.81 -2.59
N MET A 310 21.12 -9.36 -2.98
CA MET A 310 20.64 -9.62 -4.36
C MET A 310 21.39 -8.75 -5.38
N PHE A 311 21.78 -7.52 -5.01
CA PHE A 311 22.59 -6.65 -5.86
C PHE A 311 23.80 -5.98 -5.17
N GLY A 312 23.89 -6.01 -3.84
CA GLY A 312 24.90 -5.24 -3.09
C GLY A 312 25.84 -6.10 -2.25
N GLY A 313 27.15 -5.96 -2.50
CA GLY A 313 28.20 -6.30 -1.54
C GLY A 313 29.00 -7.54 -1.91
N LYS A 314 28.55 -8.76 -1.58
CA LYS A 314 29.43 -9.95 -1.67
C LYS A 314 29.84 -10.32 -3.09
N TYR A 315 28.96 -10.18 -4.08
CA TYR A 315 29.27 -10.56 -5.47
C TYR A 315 30.16 -9.52 -6.16
N LEU A 316 29.81 -8.23 -6.07
CA LEU A 316 30.62 -7.12 -6.60
C LEU A 316 31.96 -6.99 -5.87
N ARG A 317 32.00 -7.12 -4.54
CA ARG A 317 33.26 -7.09 -3.77
C ARG A 317 34.17 -8.27 -4.07
N ARG A 318 33.62 -9.48 -4.30
CA ARG A 318 34.41 -10.65 -4.75
C ARG A 318 34.94 -10.46 -6.17
N LYS A 319 34.15 -9.93 -7.09
CA LYS A 319 34.56 -9.73 -8.50
C LYS A 319 35.58 -8.60 -8.64
N PHE A 320 35.44 -7.51 -7.89
CA PHE A 320 36.46 -6.44 -7.84
C PHE A 320 37.75 -6.90 -7.14
N LEU A 321 37.66 -7.66 -6.05
CA LEU A 321 38.85 -8.21 -5.40
C LEU A 321 39.54 -9.31 -6.24
N SER A 322 38.80 -10.04 -7.09
CA SER A 322 39.40 -10.99 -8.02
C SER A 322 40.07 -10.30 -9.22
N LEU A 323 39.47 -9.22 -9.74
CA LEU A 323 40.08 -8.40 -10.79
C LEU A 323 41.34 -7.68 -10.28
N GLY A 324 41.32 -7.14 -9.06
CA GLY A 324 42.51 -6.55 -8.44
C GLY A 324 43.66 -7.53 -8.21
N LYS A 325 43.37 -8.84 -8.07
CA LYS A 325 44.42 -9.87 -7.99
C LYS A 325 45.00 -10.26 -9.35
N LEU A 326 44.20 -10.22 -10.42
CA LEU A 326 44.66 -10.44 -11.79
C LEU A 326 45.66 -9.35 -12.22
N PHE A 327 45.41 -8.08 -11.89
CA PHE A 327 46.31 -6.98 -12.25
C PHE A 327 47.61 -6.92 -11.42
N VAL A 328 47.65 -7.52 -10.23
CA VAL A 328 48.89 -7.61 -9.42
C VAL A 328 49.77 -8.80 -9.86
N GLN A 329 49.21 -9.76 -10.60
CA GLN A 329 49.97 -10.91 -11.10
C GLN A 329 50.65 -10.63 -12.45
N GLU A 330 50.14 -9.70 -13.26
CA GLU A 330 50.77 -9.29 -14.53
C GLU A 330 51.90 -8.25 -14.37
N SER A 331 52.06 -7.63 -13.21
CA SER A 331 53.16 -6.68 -12.96
C SER A 331 54.42 -7.33 -12.36
N LYS A 332 54.53 -8.66 -12.44
CA LYS A 332 55.67 -9.46 -11.94
C LYS A 332 56.19 -10.46 -12.99
N ILE A 333 56.09 -10.09 -14.27
CA ILE A 333 56.80 -10.74 -15.37
C ILE A 333 57.67 -9.68 -16.03
#